data_AF-A0A376JX92-F1
#
_entry.id   AF-A0A376JX92-F1
#
_cell.length_a   1.000
_cell.length_b   1.000
_cell.length_c   1.000
_cell.angle_alpha   90.00
_cell.angle_beta   90.00
_cell.angle_gamma   90.00
#
_symmetry.space_group_name_H-M   'P 1'
#
loop_
_entity.id
_entity.type
_entity.pdbx_description
1 polymer ?
#
loop_
_entity_poly.entity_id
_entity_poly.type
_entity_poly.pdbx_seq_one_letter_code
_entity_poly.pdbx_strand_id
1 'polypeptide(L)'
;MKTKKLMMVTLVSSTLALSGCSSVGNIKHVEPSKYVHVTDYLNDAFEKANCVGSIFLSQGRIFTDADGLKYQLNWPNTKCSSNSIEYAVEKYCIHKGGKMVQEGRWCKVNGEPLFYVDYGSNWKHYGENFMAVEQGSFQGRQQWLNAAERLGFLSKRVQLQQKLEDEINAKKEAAELQRKMKEKNTPVNADVGDLICKEDYEAKPYQYPGTAYYKAYVEKKEKNKLQLRLVWHGGNGFVINDITPSNNIIWSSPNGWKHCN
;
A
#
# COMPACT_ATOMS: atom_id res chain seq x y z
N MET A 1 -66.34 39.94 34.97
CA MET A 1 -65.54 40.99 35.64
C MET A 1 -64.31 40.32 36.24
N LYS A 2 -63.10 40.58 35.71
CA LYS A 2 -62.07 41.49 36.28
C LYS A 2 -61.63 41.05 37.70
N THR A 3 -60.37 40.86 38.09
CA THR A 3 -59.04 40.81 37.45
C THR A 3 -58.05 40.41 38.56
N LYS A 4 -57.06 39.56 38.23
CA LYS A 4 -55.65 39.54 38.68
C LYS A 4 -55.31 39.83 40.16
N LYS A 5 -54.54 38.91 40.76
CA LYS A 5 -53.21 39.27 41.30
C LYS A 5 -52.19 38.15 41.10
N LEU A 6 -51.05 38.62 40.63
CA LEU A 6 -49.85 37.95 40.18
C LEU A 6 -49.03 37.52 41.41
N MET A 7 -48.49 36.31 41.44
CA MET A 7 -47.20 36.08 42.09
C MET A 7 -46.40 35.05 41.29
N MET A 8 -45.21 35.52 40.92
CA MET A 8 -44.23 34.95 40.02
C MET A 8 -43.21 34.13 40.83
N VAL A 9 -42.47 33.27 40.14
CA VAL A 9 -41.23 32.58 40.57
C VAL A 9 -41.51 31.30 41.38
N THR A 10 -41.24 30.10 40.87
CA THR A 10 -39.87 29.65 40.53
C THR A 10 -39.91 28.57 39.45
N LEU A 11 -39.34 28.86 38.28
CA LEU A 11 -39.02 27.88 37.24
C LEU A 11 -37.63 27.31 37.60
N VAL A 12 -37.60 26.13 38.23
CA VAL A 12 -36.34 25.39 38.45
C VAL A 12 -36.55 23.94 38.03
N SER A 13 -35.66 23.51 37.14
CA SER A 13 -35.29 22.12 36.84
C SER A 13 -36.25 21.26 36.03
N SER A 14 -36.15 21.37 34.71
CA SER A 14 -36.23 20.19 33.83
C SER A 14 -35.68 20.51 32.43
N THR A 15 -34.39 20.78 32.31
CA THR A 15 -33.65 20.76 31.02
C THR A 15 -32.40 19.91 31.16
N LEU A 16 -32.58 18.64 31.53
CA LEU A 16 -31.55 17.60 31.48
C LEU A 16 -32.18 16.27 31.07
N ALA A 17 -32.79 16.22 29.89
CA ALA A 17 -33.17 14.97 29.26
C ALA A 17 -33.26 15.18 27.76
N LEU A 18 -32.10 15.20 27.09
CA LEU A 18 -31.89 14.84 25.67
C LEU A 18 -30.43 15.08 25.23
N SER A 19 -29.45 14.98 26.13
CA SER A 19 -28.13 14.48 25.74
C SER A 19 -28.16 12.97 25.94
N GLY A 20 -28.76 12.26 24.99
CA GLY A 20 -28.55 10.83 24.87
C GLY A 20 -27.07 10.63 24.59
N CYS A 21 -26.27 10.45 25.65
CA CYS A 21 -24.93 9.91 25.54
C CYS A 21 -25.09 8.57 24.81
N SER A 22 -24.78 8.55 23.52
CA SER A 22 -24.55 7.33 22.76
C SER A 22 -23.37 6.64 23.43
N SER A 23 -23.67 5.82 24.44
CA SER A 23 -22.66 5.00 25.08
C SER A 23 -22.04 4.13 23.99
N VAL A 24 -20.78 4.38 23.68
CA VAL A 24 -19.98 3.50 22.82
C VAL A 24 -20.06 2.11 23.44
N GLY A 25 -20.72 1.18 22.74
CA GLY A 25 -20.95 -0.17 23.22
C GLY A 25 -19.63 -0.90 23.36
N ASN A 26 -19.43 -1.58 24.49
CA ASN A 26 -18.37 -2.57 24.61
C ASN A 26 -18.95 -3.94 24.28
N ILE A 27 -18.31 -4.67 23.38
CA ILE A 27 -18.57 -6.08 23.10
C ILE A 27 -18.17 -6.87 24.33
N LYS A 28 -19.12 -7.06 25.24
CA LYS A 28 -18.92 -7.80 26.48
C LYS A 28 -19.56 -9.18 26.38
N HIS A 29 -18.79 -10.19 26.80
CA HIS A 29 -19.26 -11.53 27.18
C HIS A 29 -19.87 -12.44 26.09
N VAL A 30 -19.49 -12.30 24.81
CA VAL A 30 -19.70 -13.40 23.84
C VAL A 30 -18.56 -14.40 23.95
N GLU A 31 -18.91 -15.66 24.15
CA GLU A 31 -17.99 -16.78 24.33
C GLU A 31 -17.62 -17.39 22.97
N PRO A 32 -16.35 -17.37 22.55
CA PRO A 32 -15.94 -17.89 21.24
C PRO A 32 -16.18 -19.39 21.03
N SER A 33 -16.26 -20.17 22.11
CA SER A 33 -16.36 -21.64 22.09
C SER A 33 -17.60 -22.18 21.38
N LYS A 34 -18.67 -21.37 21.31
CA LYS A 34 -19.94 -21.75 20.69
C LYS A 34 -19.93 -21.65 19.17
N TYR A 35 -18.88 -21.07 18.59
CA TYR A 35 -18.84 -20.71 17.17
C TYR A 35 -17.72 -21.46 16.45
N VAL A 36 -18.09 -22.16 15.38
CA VAL A 36 -17.12 -22.80 14.48
C VAL A 36 -16.43 -21.73 13.64
N HIS A 37 -17.21 -20.78 13.13
CA HIS A 37 -16.80 -19.75 12.18
C HIS A 37 -16.65 -18.37 12.85
N VAL A 38 -15.67 -17.59 12.39
CA VAL A 38 -15.45 -16.21 12.90
C VAL A 38 -16.56 -15.29 12.43
N THR A 39 -17.11 -15.54 11.25
CA THR A 39 -18.24 -14.80 10.67
C THR A 39 -19.49 -14.91 11.55
N ASP A 40 -19.83 -16.11 12.01
CA ASP A 40 -20.95 -16.34 12.95
C ASP A 40 -20.69 -15.68 14.32
N TYR A 41 -19.46 -15.83 14.83
CA TYR A 41 -19.06 -15.24 16.11
C TYR A 41 -19.19 -13.71 16.09
N LEU A 42 -18.66 -13.06 15.05
CA LEU A 42 -18.68 -11.61 14.94
C LEU A 42 -20.09 -11.08 14.69
N ASN A 43 -20.91 -11.78 13.89
CA ASN A 43 -22.32 -11.42 13.73
C ASN A 43 -23.04 -11.37 15.08
N ASP A 44 -22.95 -12.46 15.87
CA ASP A 44 -23.59 -12.52 17.18
C ASP A 44 -22.98 -11.53 18.19
N ALA A 45 -21.66 -11.34 18.17
CA ALA A 45 -20.96 -10.38 19.01
C ALA A 45 -21.42 -8.94 18.74
N PHE A 46 -21.58 -8.57 17.48
CA PHE A 46 -22.06 -7.24 17.11
C PHE A 46 -23.55 -7.05 17.39
N GLU A 47 -24.38 -8.07 17.17
CA GLU A 47 -25.81 -8.03 17.50
C GLU A 47 -26.03 -7.88 19.02
N LYS A 48 -25.43 -8.76 19.84
CA LYS A 48 -25.62 -8.75 21.30
C LYS A 48 -25.07 -7.49 21.97
N ALA A 49 -23.98 -6.94 21.43
CA ALA A 49 -23.41 -5.69 21.92
C ALA A 49 -24.12 -4.44 21.37
N ASN A 50 -25.17 -4.61 20.56
CA ASN A 50 -25.89 -3.53 19.89
C ASN A 50 -24.94 -2.61 19.10
N CYS A 51 -23.91 -3.21 18.49
CA CYS A 51 -22.93 -2.50 17.69
C CYS A 51 -23.52 -1.99 16.38
N VAL A 52 -24.68 -2.49 15.93
CA VAL A 52 -25.34 -2.10 14.67
C VAL A 52 -26.61 -1.29 14.98
N GLY A 53 -26.77 -0.11 14.35
CA GLY A 53 -27.79 0.87 14.71
C GLY A 53 -29.18 0.71 14.07
N SER A 54 -30.19 0.52 14.90
CA SER A 54 -31.65 0.65 14.69
C SER A 54 -32.32 -0.32 13.70
N ILE A 55 -33.61 -0.58 13.95
CA ILE A 55 -34.50 -1.61 13.36
C ILE A 55 -34.57 -1.56 11.81
N PHE A 56 -34.02 -0.53 11.16
CA PHE A 56 -34.16 -0.25 9.73
C PHE A 56 -32.84 -0.16 8.93
N LEU A 57 -31.66 -0.34 9.55
CA LEU A 57 -30.37 -0.28 8.84
C LEU A 57 -29.69 -1.65 8.81
N SER A 58 -28.87 -1.87 7.77
CA SER A 58 -28.32 -3.17 7.40
C SER A 58 -27.63 -3.86 8.59
N GLN A 59 -28.21 -4.98 8.99
CA GLN A 59 -27.51 -6.01 9.76
C GLN A 59 -26.28 -6.47 8.96
N GLY A 60 -25.22 -6.88 9.66
CA GLY A 60 -24.07 -7.47 8.99
C GLY A 60 -24.50 -8.62 8.08
N ARG A 61 -23.79 -8.79 6.96
CA ARG A 61 -24.14 -9.79 5.95
C ARG A 61 -23.12 -10.89 5.94
N ILE A 62 -23.58 -12.12 6.07
CA ILE A 62 -22.77 -13.32 5.85
C ILE A 62 -23.04 -13.80 4.42
N PHE A 63 -21.99 -13.96 3.63
CA PHE A 63 -22.06 -14.49 2.26
C PHE A 63 -20.76 -15.22 1.90
N THR A 64 -20.75 -15.97 0.81
CA THR A 64 -19.55 -16.65 0.31
C THR A 64 -19.22 -16.16 -1.08
N ASP A 65 -17.93 -15.92 -1.34
CA ASP A 65 -17.42 -15.57 -2.66
C ASP A 65 -16.12 -16.30 -2.99
N ALA A 66 -15.39 -15.83 -4.01
CA ALA A 66 -14.14 -16.44 -4.47
C ALA A 66 -12.98 -16.36 -3.47
N ASP A 67 -13.07 -15.51 -2.45
CA ASP A 67 -12.05 -15.41 -1.40
C ASP A 67 -12.39 -16.29 -0.19
N GLY A 68 -13.68 -16.45 0.13
CA GLY A 68 -14.12 -17.35 1.19
C GLY A 68 -15.49 -16.98 1.77
N LEU A 69 -15.75 -17.46 2.98
CA LEU A 69 -16.90 -17.08 3.79
C LEU A 69 -16.63 -15.71 4.40
N LYS A 70 -17.49 -14.73 4.11
CA LYS A 70 -17.35 -13.34 4.49
C LYS A 70 -18.44 -12.92 5.46
N TYR A 71 -18.06 -12.14 6.45
CA TYR A 71 -18.96 -11.28 7.21
C TYR A 71 -18.61 -9.83 6.87
N GLN A 72 -19.59 -9.05 6.44
CA GLN A 72 -19.40 -7.64 6.10
C GLN A 72 -20.38 -6.76 6.88
N LEU A 73 -19.87 -5.66 7.43
CA LEU A 73 -20.65 -4.66 8.15
C LEU A 73 -20.31 -3.26 7.63
N ASN A 74 -21.31 -2.50 7.20
CA ASN A 74 -21.10 -1.16 6.66
C ASN A 74 -20.96 -0.13 7.79
N TRP A 75 -19.90 0.69 7.76
CA TRP A 75 -19.40 1.51 8.87
C TRP A 75 -20.16 2.81 9.24
N PRO A 76 -21.12 3.39 8.49
CA PRO A 76 -21.68 4.66 8.96
C PRO A 76 -22.51 4.55 10.25
N ASN A 77 -22.78 3.34 10.77
CA ASN A 77 -23.71 3.12 11.89
C ASN A 77 -23.19 2.19 13.01
N THR A 78 -21.88 1.98 13.13
CA THR A 78 -21.36 1.13 14.22
C THR A 78 -21.27 1.88 15.54
N LYS A 79 -21.89 1.37 16.60
CA LYS A 79 -21.86 1.97 17.95
C LYS A 79 -20.71 1.49 18.84
N CYS A 80 -19.92 0.51 18.37
CA CYS A 80 -18.84 -0.07 19.15
C CYS A 80 -17.48 0.56 18.82
N SER A 81 -16.61 0.66 19.82
CA SER A 81 -15.26 1.19 19.63
C SER A 81 -14.40 0.21 18.83
N SER A 82 -13.44 0.73 18.07
CA SER A 82 -12.42 -0.08 17.38
C SER A 82 -11.72 -1.04 18.34
N ASN A 83 -11.30 -0.55 19.51
CA ASN A 83 -10.63 -1.37 20.54
C ASN A 83 -11.49 -2.55 20.99
N SER A 84 -12.80 -2.34 21.12
CA SER A 84 -13.70 -3.43 21.51
C SER A 84 -13.87 -4.47 20.41
N ILE A 85 -13.83 -4.04 19.14
CA ILE A 85 -13.92 -4.92 17.97
C ILE A 85 -12.64 -5.72 17.83
N GLU A 86 -11.48 -5.06 17.89
CA GLU A 86 -10.16 -5.68 17.90
C GLU A 86 -10.04 -6.72 19.02
N TYR A 87 -10.48 -6.37 20.24
CA TYR A 87 -10.49 -7.29 21.36
C TYR A 87 -11.35 -8.54 21.11
N ALA A 88 -12.54 -8.39 20.51
CA ALA A 88 -13.40 -9.52 20.18
C ALA A 88 -12.74 -10.45 19.15
N VAL A 89 -12.17 -9.88 18.10
CA VAL A 89 -11.42 -10.61 17.07
C VAL A 89 -10.24 -11.36 17.67
N GLU A 90 -9.41 -10.68 18.47
CA GLU A 90 -8.24 -11.27 19.12
C GLU A 90 -8.64 -12.41 20.06
N LYS A 91 -9.68 -12.20 20.88
CA LYS A 91 -10.21 -13.21 21.80
C LYS A 91 -10.65 -14.47 21.06
N TYR A 92 -11.31 -14.33 19.90
CA TYR A 92 -11.68 -15.47 19.08
C TYR A 92 -10.46 -16.19 18.49
N CYS A 93 -9.48 -15.44 17.97
CA CYS A 93 -8.25 -16.00 17.44
C CYS A 93 -7.49 -16.83 18.50
N ILE A 94 -7.30 -16.28 19.70
CA ILE A 94 -6.65 -16.95 20.82
C ILE A 94 -7.40 -18.21 21.21
N HIS A 95 -8.74 -18.16 21.26
CA HIS A 95 -9.56 -19.32 21.59
C HIS A 95 -9.35 -20.48 20.59
N LYS A 96 -9.15 -20.17 19.31
CA LYS A 96 -8.83 -21.16 18.27
C LYS A 96 -7.36 -21.63 18.29
N GLY A 97 -6.60 -21.27 19.32
CA GLY A 97 -5.17 -21.57 19.43
C GLY A 97 -4.30 -20.77 18.46
N GLY A 98 -4.84 -19.67 17.93
CA GLY A 98 -4.17 -18.80 16.98
C GLY A 98 -3.52 -17.60 17.63
N LYS A 99 -2.84 -16.81 16.79
CA LYS A 99 -2.35 -15.48 17.15
C LYS A 99 -2.57 -14.49 16.02
N MET A 100 -2.89 -13.26 16.37
CA MET A 100 -3.00 -12.16 15.42
C MET A 100 -1.60 -11.77 14.90
N VAL A 101 -1.49 -11.52 13.61
CA VAL A 101 -0.26 -11.11 12.90
C VAL A 101 -0.59 -10.09 11.81
N GLN A 102 0.46 -9.52 11.21
CA GLN A 102 0.35 -8.56 10.10
C GLN A 102 -0.58 -7.39 10.49
N GLU A 103 -0.15 -6.67 11.53
CA GLU A 103 -0.88 -5.51 12.08
C GLU A 103 -2.29 -5.85 12.59
N GLY A 104 -2.48 -7.06 13.11
CA GLY A 104 -3.76 -7.48 13.66
C GLY A 104 -4.81 -7.85 12.61
N ARG A 105 -4.45 -7.93 11.32
CA ARG A 105 -5.40 -8.26 10.25
C ARG A 105 -5.55 -9.75 9.99
N TRP A 106 -4.60 -10.57 10.42
CA TRP A 106 -4.61 -12.00 10.15
C TRP A 106 -4.53 -12.80 11.44
N CYS A 107 -5.46 -13.73 11.66
CA CYS A 107 -5.27 -14.77 12.65
C CYS A 107 -4.54 -15.95 12.01
N LYS A 108 -3.47 -16.44 12.63
CA LYS A 108 -2.75 -17.63 12.17
C LYS A 108 -2.69 -18.73 13.23
N VAL A 109 -2.78 -19.98 12.78
CA VAL A 109 -2.62 -21.19 13.59
C VAL A 109 -1.57 -22.06 12.91
N ASN A 110 -0.53 -22.48 13.65
CA ASN A 110 0.55 -23.33 13.12
C ASN A 110 1.23 -22.83 11.82
N GLY A 111 1.20 -21.51 11.59
CA GLY A 111 1.79 -20.89 10.39
C GLY A 111 0.83 -20.77 9.20
N GLU A 112 -0.42 -21.22 9.32
CA GLU A 112 -1.46 -21.12 8.30
C GLU A 112 -2.48 -20.04 8.65
N PRO A 113 -3.08 -19.36 7.65
CA PRO A 113 -4.12 -18.37 7.89
C PRO A 113 -5.40 -19.06 8.35
N LEU A 114 -5.95 -18.61 9.47
CA LEU A 114 -7.26 -19.05 9.97
C LEU A 114 -8.36 -18.15 9.42
N PHE A 115 -8.21 -16.83 9.58
CA PHE A 115 -9.12 -15.84 9.03
C PHE A 115 -8.41 -14.48 8.88
N TYR A 116 -8.99 -13.64 8.02
CA TYR A 116 -8.62 -12.26 7.76
C TYR A 116 -9.66 -11.30 8.34
N VAL A 117 -9.22 -10.13 8.77
CA VAL A 117 -10.06 -9.01 9.14
C VAL A 117 -9.55 -7.74 8.47
N ASP A 118 -10.47 -7.04 7.80
CA ASP A 118 -10.28 -5.67 7.36
C ASP A 118 -11.11 -4.75 8.26
N TYR A 119 -10.42 -3.87 8.97
CA TYR A 119 -11.05 -2.85 9.81
C TYR A 119 -11.48 -1.60 9.02
N GLY A 120 -11.14 -1.51 7.71
CA GLY A 120 -11.34 -0.33 6.87
C GLY A 120 -10.11 0.59 6.83
N SER A 121 -10.00 1.43 5.79
CA SER A 121 -8.86 2.35 5.61
C SER A 121 -8.79 3.40 6.72
N ASN A 122 -7.59 3.60 7.29
CA ASN A 122 -7.19 4.65 8.24
C ASN A 122 -8.34 5.34 8.98
N TRP A 123 -8.50 5.01 10.26
CA TRP A 123 -9.39 5.54 11.31
C TRP A 123 -9.63 7.08 11.37
N LYS A 124 -8.95 7.87 10.54
CA LYS A 124 -9.15 9.32 10.31
C LYS A 124 -10.01 9.66 9.09
N HIS A 125 -10.18 8.74 8.15
CA HIS A 125 -11.02 8.91 6.97
C HIS A 125 -11.90 7.67 6.84
N TYR A 126 -13.20 7.86 7.00
CA TYR A 126 -14.26 6.87 6.90
C TYR A 126 -13.99 5.80 5.83
N GLY A 127 -13.37 4.68 6.22
CA GLY A 127 -13.33 3.45 5.45
C GLY A 127 -14.70 2.77 5.54
N GLU A 128 -15.25 2.38 4.40
CA GLU A 128 -16.69 2.19 4.28
C GLU A 128 -17.23 0.90 4.95
N ASN A 129 -16.44 -0.17 5.12
CA ASN A 129 -16.95 -1.45 5.66
C ASN A 129 -15.92 -2.25 6.50
N PHE A 130 -16.38 -2.86 7.60
CA PHE A 130 -15.67 -3.90 8.35
C PHE A 130 -15.90 -5.23 7.63
N MET A 131 -14.86 -6.04 7.50
CA MET A 131 -14.96 -7.34 6.87
C MET A 131 -14.16 -8.38 7.64
N ALA A 132 -14.72 -9.57 7.83
CA ALA A 132 -13.98 -10.77 8.22
C ALA A 132 -14.13 -11.83 7.13
N VAL A 133 -13.06 -12.55 6.82
CA VAL A 133 -13.02 -13.57 5.77
C VAL A 133 -12.35 -14.82 6.31
N GLU A 134 -12.97 -15.98 6.13
CA GLU A 134 -12.42 -17.28 6.50
C GLU A 134 -12.65 -18.33 5.40
N GLN A 135 -12.07 -19.51 5.57
CA GLN A 135 -12.28 -20.62 4.65
C GLN A 135 -13.77 -21.00 4.60
N GLY A 136 -14.36 -20.96 3.40
CA GLY A 136 -15.74 -21.41 3.19
C GLY A 136 -15.88 -22.94 3.24
N SER A 137 -17.05 -23.44 3.62
CA SER A 137 -17.31 -24.88 3.80
C SER A 137 -17.10 -25.73 2.53
N PHE A 138 -17.25 -25.12 1.35
CA PHE A 138 -17.02 -25.77 0.06
C PHE A 138 -15.65 -25.46 -0.55
N GLN A 139 -14.83 -24.65 0.13
CA GLN A 139 -13.52 -24.23 -0.36
C GLN A 139 -12.46 -25.24 0.12
N GLY A 140 -11.70 -25.79 -0.83
CA GLY A 140 -10.57 -26.66 -0.48
C GLY A 140 -9.43 -25.87 0.19
N ARG A 141 -8.62 -26.55 1.01
CA ARG A 141 -7.48 -25.91 1.73
C ARG A 141 -6.56 -25.11 0.80
N GLN A 142 -6.21 -25.65 -0.37
CA GLN A 142 -5.33 -24.93 -1.31
C GLN A 142 -5.99 -23.68 -1.91
N GLN A 143 -7.31 -23.71 -2.14
CA GLN A 143 -8.05 -22.54 -2.61
C GLN A 143 -8.06 -21.44 -1.54
N TRP A 144 -8.23 -21.81 -0.26
CA TRP A 144 -8.13 -20.88 0.85
C TRP A 144 -6.73 -20.27 0.99
N LEU A 145 -5.67 -21.08 0.93
CA LEU A 145 -4.29 -20.58 1.01
C LEU A 145 -3.99 -19.59 -0.13
N ASN A 146 -4.44 -19.88 -1.35
CA ASN A 146 -4.27 -18.97 -2.48
C ASN A 146 -5.08 -17.68 -2.30
N ALA A 147 -6.32 -17.76 -1.80
CA ALA A 147 -7.13 -16.59 -1.48
C ALA A 147 -6.48 -15.74 -0.38
N ALA A 148 -5.95 -16.37 0.66
CA ALA A 148 -5.28 -15.69 1.75
C ALA A 148 -4.04 -14.93 1.28
N GLU A 149 -3.23 -15.52 0.40
CA GLU A 149 -2.09 -14.81 -0.20
C GLU A 149 -2.53 -13.62 -1.08
N ARG A 150 -3.63 -13.75 -1.86
CA ARG A 150 -4.20 -12.60 -2.60
C ARG A 150 -4.67 -11.48 -1.68
N LEU A 151 -5.22 -11.84 -0.52
CA LEU A 151 -5.63 -10.90 0.55
C LEU A 151 -4.42 -10.40 1.38
N GLY A 152 -3.19 -10.77 1.02
CA GLY A 152 -1.96 -10.25 1.61
C GLY A 152 -1.41 -11.05 2.79
N PHE A 153 -1.84 -12.30 3.01
CA PHE A 153 -1.20 -13.17 4.01
C PHE A 153 0.24 -13.49 3.59
N LEU A 154 1.20 -13.16 4.45
CA LEU A 154 2.62 -13.44 4.19
C LEU A 154 2.95 -14.87 4.63
N SER A 155 2.69 -15.82 3.74
CA SER A 155 3.11 -17.21 3.92
C SER A 155 4.63 -17.34 3.82
N LYS A 156 5.19 -18.45 4.34
CA LYS A 156 6.62 -18.76 4.17
C LYS A 156 7.02 -18.78 2.68
N ARG A 157 6.11 -19.23 1.81
CA ARG A 157 6.32 -19.26 0.36
C ARG A 157 6.47 -17.85 -0.19
N VAL A 158 5.55 -16.94 0.14
CA VAL A 158 5.59 -15.54 -0.31
C VAL A 158 6.86 -14.84 0.19
N GLN A 159 7.23 -15.06 1.45
CA GLN A 159 8.46 -14.47 2.02
C GLN A 159 9.73 -14.96 1.31
N LEU A 160 9.80 -16.25 0.96
CA LEU A 160 10.93 -16.79 0.21
C LEU A 160 11.00 -16.24 -1.22
N GLN A 161 9.86 -16.07 -1.89
CA GLN A 161 9.79 -15.46 -3.21
C GLN A 161 10.24 -14.00 -3.18
N GLN A 162 9.74 -13.21 -2.25
CA GLN A 162 10.15 -11.81 -2.07
C GLN A 162 11.66 -11.70 -1.85
N LYS A 163 12.21 -12.53 -0.96
CA LYS A 163 13.66 -12.54 -0.71
C LYS A 163 14.47 -12.89 -1.97
N LEU A 164 14.01 -13.86 -2.76
CA LEU A 164 14.67 -14.22 -4.01
C LEU A 164 14.61 -13.09 -5.04
N GLU A 165 13.46 -12.44 -5.17
CA GLU A 165 13.28 -11.27 -6.06
C GLU A 165 14.18 -10.11 -5.64
N ASP A 166 14.27 -9.81 -4.35
CA ASP A 166 15.16 -8.80 -3.79
C ASP A 166 16.63 -9.12 -4.08
N GLU A 167 17.05 -10.38 -3.90
CA GLU A 167 18.40 -10.83 -4.22
C GLU A 167 18.71 -10.72 -5.73
N ILE A 168 17.74 -11.01 -6.60
CA ILE A 168 17.89 -10.87 -8.05
C ILE A 168 18.00 -9.38 -8.43
N ASN A 169 17.15 -8.53 -7.86
CA ASN A 169 17.15 -7.10 -8.14
C ASN A 169 18.44 -6.44 -7.66
N ALA A 170 18.90 -6.76 -6.45
CA ALA A 170 20.18 -6.28 -5.93
C ALA A 170 21.37 -6.68 -6.83
N LYS A 171 21.36 -7.92 -7.36
CA LYS A 171 22.38 -8.36 -8.32
C LYS A 171 22.32 -7.59 -9.64
N LYS A 172 21.12 -7.31 -10.16
CA LYS A 172 20.95 -6.50 -11.38
C LYS A 172 21.43 -5.07 -11.17
N GLU A 173 21.08 -4.44 -10.05
CA GLU A 173 21.53 -3.09 -9.72
C GLU A 173 23.06 -3.02 -9.57
N ALA A 174 23.67 -3.99 -8.89
CA ALA A 174 25.11 -4.06 -8.76
C ALA A 174 25.82 -4.25 -10.11
N ALA A 175 25.29 -5.12 -10.97
CA ALA A 175 25.81 -5.34 -12.32
C ALA A 175 25.71 -4.08 -13.20
N GLU A 176 24.58 -3.37 -13.13
CA GLU A 176 24.37 -2.12 -13.87
C GLU A 176 25.30 -1.00 -13.37
N LEU A 177 25.49 -0.89 -12.06
CA LEU A 177 26.45 0.05 -11.48
C LEU A 177 27.89 -0.24 -11.96
N GLN A 178 28.29 -1.51 -11.92
CA GLN A 178 29.61 -1.93 -12.42
C GLN A 178 29.77 -1.64 -13.92
N ARG A 179 28.74 -1.91 -14.73
CA ARG A 179 28.71 -1.59 -16.17
C ARG A 179 28.92 -0.09 -16.38
N LYS A 180 28.14 0.76 -15.71
CA LYS A 180 28.26 2.22 -15.81
C LYS A 180 29.62 2.73 -15.35
N MET A 181 30.18 2.18 -14.27
CA MET A 181 31.53 2.53 -13.80
C MET A 181 32.60 2.16 -14.82
N LYS A 182 32.50 0.97 -15.44
CA LYS A 182 33.43 0.54 -16.48
C LYS A 182 33.32 1.43 -17.72
N GLU A 183 32.10 1.71 -18.19
CA GLU A 183 31.86 2.58 -19.34
C GLU A 183 32.41 3.98 -19.10
N LYS A 184 32.08 4.61 -17.97
CA LYS A 184 32.58 5.93 -17.58
C LYS A 184 34.10 6.06 -17.58
N ASN A 185 34.82 4.97 -17.33
CA ASN A 185 36.27 4.97 -17.23
C ASN A 185 36.98 4.42 -18.47
N THR A 186 36.24 3.91 -19.45
CA THR A 186 36.83 3.38 -20.69
C THR A 186 36.99 4.51 -21.70
N PRO A 187 38.21 4.78 -22.20
CA PRO A 187 38.43 5.78 -23.25
C PRO A 187 37.92 5.27 -24.60
N VAL A 188 37.26 6.14 -25.36
CA VAL A 188 36.99 5.87 -26.78
C VAL A 188 38.28 6.02 -27.59
N ASN A 189 38.53 5.08 -28.49
CA ASN A 189 39.50 5.27 -29.57
C ASN A 189 38.78 5.86 -30.78
N ALA A 190 38.73 7.19 -30.86
CA ALA A 190 38.10 7.93 -31.95
C ALA A 190 39.13 8.82 -32.66
N ASP A 191 38.92 9.01 -33.96
CA ASP A 191 39.65 9.89 -34.85
C ASP A 191 38.82 11.15 -35.18
N VAL A 192 39.48 12.15 -35.75
CA VAL A 192 38.81 13.39 -36.16
C VAL A 192 37.79 13.07 -37.25
N GLY A 193 36.55 13.54 -37.07
CA GLY A 193 35.41 13.26 -37.93
C GLY A 193 34.47 12.16 -37.41
N ASP A 194 34.90 11.36 -36.43
CA ASP A 194 34.06 10.28 -35.90
C ASP A 194 32.86 10.81 -35.12
N LEU A 195 31.73 10.09 -35.24
CA LEU A 195 30.53 10.33 -34.45
C LEU A 195 30.54 9.42 -33.21
N ILE A 196 30.62 10.05 -32.03
CA ILE A 196 30.66 9.35 -30.73
C ILE A 196 29.44 9.72 -29.88
N CYS A 197 29.04 8.81 -29.00
CA CYS A 197 27.98 9.02 -28.01
C CYS A 197 28.43 8.73 -26.59
N LYS A 198 27.72 9.34 -25.64
CA LYS A 198 27.90 9.16 -24.20
C LYS A 198 26.55 9.27 -23.50
N GLU A 199 26.28 8.37 -22.57
CA GLU A 199 25.10 8.49 -21.68
C GLU A 199 25.22 9.77 -20.84
N ASP A 200 24.13 10.53 -20.75
CA ASP A 200 24.05 11.66 -19.83
C ASP A 200 23.91 11.11 -18.41
N TYR A 201 25.05 11.00 -17.74
CA TYR A 201 25.12 10.50 -16.37
C TYR A 201 24.75 11.55 -15.31
N GLU A 202 24.55 12.81 -15.70
CA GLU A 202 24.13 13.90 -14.82
C GLU A 202 22.60 14.05 -14.78
N ALA A 203 21.93 13.53 -15.82
CA ALA A 203 20.48 13.41 -15.86
C ALA A 203 19.94 12.63 -14.65
N LYS A 204 19.00 13.25 -13.93
CA LYS A 204 18.28 12.56 -12.86
C LYS A 204 17.27 11.58 -13.46
N PRO A 205 16.96 10.44 -12.80
CA PRO A 205 16.07 9.41 -13.35
C PRO A 205 14.68 9.88 -13.77
N TYR A 206 14.19 10.97 -13.18
CA TYR A 206 12.87 11.56 -13.42
C TYR A 206 12.91 12.78 -14.35
N GLN A 207 14.08 13.17 -14.82
CA GLN A 207 14.25 14.36 -15.67
C GLN A 207 13.80 14.08 -17.12
N TYR A 208 13.94 12.83 -17.57
CA TYR A 208 13.64 12.39 -18.92
C TYR A 208 12.84 11.08 -18.91
N PRO A 209 12.02 10.80 -19.94
CA PRO A 209 11.21 9.58 -20.01
C PRO A 209 12.02 8.29 -20.24
N GLY A 210 13.35 8.39 -20.38
CA GLY A 210 14.26 7.27 -20.50
C GLY A 210 15.72 7.73 -20.43
N THR A 211 16.66 6.82 -20.73
CA THR A 211 18.09 7.14 -20.76
C THR A 211 18.41 8.16 -21.87
N ALA A 212 19.03 9.27 -21.48
CA ALA A 212 19.48 10.30 -22.40
C ALA A 212 20.95 10.09 -22.79
N TYR A 213 21.30 10.49 -24.00
CA TYR A 213 22.64 10.39 -24.57
C TYR A 213 23.01 11.67 -25.31
N TYR A 214 24.25 12.11 -25.15
CA TYR A 214 24.87 13.08 -26.04
C TYR A 214 25.45 12.36 -27.26
N LYS A 215 25.34 12.96 -28.45
CA LYS A 215 26.10 12.61 -29.65
C LYS A 215 26.96 13.79 -30.08
N ALA A 216 28.18 13.52 -30.51
CA ALA A 216 29.12 14.55 -30.90
C ALA A 216 30.07 14.09 -32.01
N TYR A 217 30.50 15.01 -32.87
CA TYR A 217 31.61 14.80 -33.78
C TYR A 217 32.94 15.18 -33.14
N VAL A 218 33.99 14.40 -33.40
CA VAL A 218 35.35 14.74 -32.96
C VAL A 218 35.95 15.78 -33.91
N GLU A 219 36.24 16.97 -33.39
CA GLU A 219 36.82 18.08 -34.17
C GLU A 219 38.36 18.09 -34.08
N LYS A 220 38.90 17.83 -32.88
CA LYS A 220 40.34 17.82 -32.61
C LYS A 220 40.68 16.84 -31.50
N LYS A 221 41.91 16.35 -31.51
CA LYS A 221 42.46 15.41 -30.52
C LYS A 221 43.75 15.97 -29.93
N GLU A 222 43.77 16.09 -28.61
CA GLU A 222 44.96 16.35 -27.81
C GLU A 222 45.18 15.16 -26.86
N LYS A 223 46.42 14.96 -26.38
CA LYS A 223 46.85 13.71 -25.69
C LYS A 223 45.79 13.08 -24.78
N ASN A 224 45.11 13.86 -23.94
CA ASN A 224 44.10 13.38 -22.99
C ASN A 224 42.72 14.06 -23.13
N LYS A 225 42.46 14.76 -24.24
CA LYS A 225 41.20 15.50 -24.45
C LYS A 225 40.76 15.47 -25.91
N LEU A 226 39.45 15.43 -26.11
CA LEU A 226 38.80 15.59 -27.41
C LEU A 226 38.06 16.93 -27.44
N GLN A 227 38.23 17.68 -28.53
CA GLN A 227 37.32 18.77 -28.86
C GLN A 227 36.14 18.17 -29.60
N LEU A 228 34.94 18.35 -29.05
CA LEU A 228 33.73 17.71 -29.53
C LEU A 228 32.72 18.76 -29.96
N ARG A 229 32.10 18.55 -31.11
CA ARG A 229 30.90 19.27 -31.54
C ARG A 229 29.68 18.46 -31.21
N LEU A 230 28.98 18.83 -30.13
CA LEU A 230 27.69 18.28 -29.75
C LEU A 230 26.67 18.55 -30.88
N VAL A 231 25.97 17.51 -31.30
CA VAL A 231 24.98 17.60 -32.39
C VAL A 231 23.60 17.09 -31.99
N TRP A 232 23.50 16.33 -30.91
CA TRP A 232 22.23 15.79 -30.46
C TRP A 232 22.27 15.43 -28.97
N HIS A 233 21.15 15.65 -28.30
CA HIS A 233 20.90 15.20 -26.93
C HIS A 233 19.47 14.66 -26.84
N GLY A 234 19.30 13.45 -26.31
CA GLY A 234 17.99 12.83 -26.18
C GLY A 234 18.06 11.33 -25.95
N GLY A 235 16.94 10.66 -26.10
CA GLY A 235 16.84 9.20 -25.98
C GLY A 235 15.81 8.62 -26.93
N ASN A 236 15.37 7.41 -26.65
CA ASN A 236 14.37 6.75 -27.49
C ASN A 236 13.02 7.48 -27.39
N GLY A 237 12.60 8.12 -28.48
CA GLY A 237 11.31 8.83 -28.55
C GLY A 237 11.31 10.25 -27.97
N PHE A 238 12.46 10.83 -27.60
CA PHE A 238 12.52 12.21 -27.10
C PHE A 238 13.84 12.92 -27.46
N VAL A 239 13.79 14.25 -27.54
CA VAL A 239 14.93 15.13 -27.81
C VAL A 239 14.96 16.24 -26.77
N ILE A 240 16.16 16.60 -26.32
CA ILE A 240 16.41 17.66 -25.35
C ILE A 240 17.06 18.82 -26.11
N ASN A 241 16.44 19.99 -26.07
CA ASN A 241 16.86 21.17 -26.83
C ASN A 241 17.80 22.07 -25.99
N ASP A 242 18.92 21.53 -25.54
CA ASP A 242 19.95 22.24 -24.76
C ASP A 242 21.22 22.55 -25.56
N ILE A 243 21.37 21.94 -26.74
CA ILE A 243 22.47 22.22 -27.69
C ILE A 243 22.06 23.35 -28.63
N THR A 244 22.88 24.39 -28.67
CA THR A 244 22.72 25.61 -29.47
C THR A 244 24.03 25.91 -30.22
N PRO A 245 24.00 26.75 -31.28
CA PRO A 245 25.21 27.14 -32.00
C PRO A 245 26.29 27.82 -31.13
N SER A 246 25.91 28.39 -29.98
CA SER A 246 26.84 29.09 -29.08
C SER A 246 27.47 28.19 -28.01
N ASN A 247 26.97 26.98 -27.78
CA ASN A 247 27.46 26.06 -26.73
C ASN A 247 27.74 24.63 -27.23
N ASN A 248 27.76 24.42 -28.55
CA ASN A 248 27.93 23.09 -29.14
C ASN A 248 29.38 22.58 -29.17
N ILE A 249 30.40 23.41 -28.93
CA ILE A 249 31.80 22.97 -28.88
C ILE A 249 32.28 22.84 -27.43
N ILE A 250 32.71 21.65 -27.05
CA ILE A 250 33.25 21.36 -25.72
C ILE A 250 34.60 20.65 -25.79
N TRP A 251 35.40 20.76 -24.72
CA TRP A 251 36.53 19.87 -24.48
C TRP A 251 36.13 18.81 -23.47
N SER A 252 36.30 17.53 -23.82
CA SER A 252 35.92 16.41 -22.96
C SER A 252 37.05 15.39 -22.85
N SER A 253 37.08 14.64 -21.76
CA SER A 253 37.90 13.42 -21.66
C SER A 253 37.37 12.38 -22.64
N PRO A 254 38.23 11.54 -23.27
CA PRO A 254 37.77 10.41 -24.09
C PRO A 254 37.01 9.35 -23.28
N ASN A 255 37.10 9.38 -21.95
CA ASN A 255 36.43 8.39 -21.08
C ASN A 255 34.91 8.54 -21.07
N GLY A 256 34.20 7.42 -21.13
CA GLY A 256 32.73 7.39 -21.11
C GLY A 256 32.07 7.64 -22.46
N TRP A 257 32.85 7.98 -23.49
CA TRP A 257 32.39 8.03 -24.87
C TRP A 257 32.54 6.66 -25.54
N LYS A 258 31.76 6.42 -26.59
CA LYS A 258 31.84 5.25 -27.47
C LYS A 258 31.44 5.64 -28.88
N HIS A 259 31.85 4.87 -29.87
CA HIS A 259 31.30 5.02 -31.23
C HIS A 259 29.78 4.84 -31.21
N CYS A 260 29.07 5.73 -31.89
CA CYS A 260 27.64 5.57 -32.08
C CYS A 260 27.36 4.31 -32.92
N ASN A 261 26.38 3.52 -32.50
CA ASN A 261 25.77 2.49 -33.34
C ASN A 261 24.74 3.11 -34.30
#